data_AF-A0A2D6X3S3-F1
#
_entry.id   AF-A0A2D6X3S3-F1
#
_cell.length_a   1.000
_cell.length_b   1.000
_cell.length_c   1.000
_cell.angle_alpha   90.00
_cell.angle_beta   90.00
_cell.angle_gamma   90.00
#
_symmetry.space_group_name_H-M   'P 1'
#
loop_
_entity.id
_entity.type
_entity.pdbx_description
1 polymer ?
#
loop_
_entity_poly.entity_id
_entity_poly.type
_entity_poly.pdbx_seq_one_letter_code
_entity_poly.pdbx_strand_id
1 'polypeptide(L)' 'MKAILTLIVSSLLLVGCGSTRVVFVDTQADLVRIGPGFPAGKVYILKNGEWVLSKNKVKLPEGWYAGGIPKE' A
#
# COMPACT_ATOMS: atom_id res chain seq x y z
N MET A 1 -24.05 -36.74 -13.86
CA MET A 1 -24.24 -35.74 -12.80
C MET A 1 -22.98 -35.53 -11.94
N LYS A 2 -22.31 -36.58 -11.45
CA LYS A 2 -21.07 -36.45 -10.64
C LYS A 2 -19.95 -35.65 -11.35
N ALA A 3 -19.71 -35.94 -12.64
CA ALA A 3 -18.65 -35.28 -13.41
C ALA A 3 -18.87 -33.77 -13.63
N ILE A 4 -20.13 -33.33 -13.74
CA ILE A 4 -20.48 -31.90 -13.90
C ILE A 4 -20.20 -31.14 -12.60
N LEU A 5 -20.52 -31.75 -11.45
CA LEU A 5 -20.25 -31.18 -10.14
C LEU A 5 -18.75 -31.02 -9.88
N THR A 6 -17.94 -32.00 -10.30
CA THR A 6 -16.48 -31.93 -10.19
C THR A 6 -15.90 -30.79 -11.02
N LEU A 7 -16.45 -30.54 -12.21
CA LEU A 7 -15.95 -29.50 -13.12
C LEU A 7 -16.25 -28.09 -12.59
N ILE A 8 -17.42 -27.89 -11.98
CA ILE A 8 -17.84 -26.59 -11.39
C ILE A 8 -17.00 -26.24 -10.15
N VAL A 9 -16.73 -27.21 -9.28
CA VAL A 9 -15.87 -27.00 -8.09
C VAL A 9 -14.44 -26.64 -8.48
N SER A 10 -13.93 -27.22 -9.57
CA SER A 10 -12.58 -26.96 -10.08
C SER A 10 -12.41 -25.51 -10.56
N SER A 11 -13.45 -24.94 -11.20
CA SER A 11 -13.41 -23.56 -11.71
C SER A 11 -13.40 -22.48 -10.62
N LEU A 12 -13.91 -22.78 -9.43
CA LEU A 12 -13.95 -21.81 -8.30
C LEU A 12 -12.57 -21.59 -7.66
N LEU A 13 -11.63 -22.54 -7.83
CA LEU A 13 -10.28 -22.43 -7.28
C LEU A 13 -9.35 -21.54 -8.13
N LEU A 14 -9.73 -21.22 -9.37
CA LEU A 14 -8.92 -20.40 -10.28
C LEU A 14 -9.10 -18.89 -10.08
N VAL A 15 -10.11 -18.45 -9.32
CA VAL A 15 -10.39 -17.03 -9.06
C VAL A 15 -9.55 -16.48 -7.88
N GLY A 16 -8.78 -17.33 -7.19
CA GLY A 16 -8.05 -16.98 -5.97
C GLY A 16 -6.58 -16.56 -6.12
N CYS A 17 -5.99 -16.59 -7.32
CA CYS A 17 -4.52 -16.46 -7.49
C CYS A 17 -4.05 -15.07 -7.94
N GLY A 18 -4.75 -14.00 -7.53
CA GLY A 18 -4.44 -12.61 -7.89
C GLY A 18 -4.15 -11.71 -6.69
N SER A 19 -3.84 -12.27 -5.53
CA SER A 19 -3.52 -11.46 -4.34
C SER A 19 -2.35 -10.54 -4.65
N THR A 20 -2.53 -9.24 -4.41
CA THR A 20 -1.51 -8.19 -4.60
C THR A 20 -0.19 -8.67 -4.02
N ARG A 21 0.82 -8.89 -4.87
CA ARG A 21 2.15 -9.30 -4.44
C ARG A 21 2.60 -8.33 -3.35
N VAL A 22 2.99 -8.86 -2.19
CA VAL A 22 3.63 -8.05 -1.16
C VAL A 22 4.92 -7.52 -1.77
N VAL A 23 4.92 -6.24 -2.12
CA VAL A 23 6.12 -5.56 -2.60
C VAL A 23 6.87 -5.12 -1.35
N PHE A 24 7.98 -5.80 -1.07
CA PHE A 24 8.96 -5.25 -0.15
C PHE A 24 9.54 -4.01 -0.83
N VAL A 25 9.16 -2.84 -0.31
CA VAL A 25 9.77 -1.58 -0.70
C VAL A 25 11.18 -1.60 -0.12
N ASP A 26 12.18 -1.67 -0.98
CA ASP A 26 13.56 -1.44 -0.57
C ASP A 26 13.60 -0.05 0.09
N THR A 27 14.13 0.05 1.30
CA THR A 27 14.26 1.34 1.98
C THR A 27 15.27 2.25 1.28
N GLN A 28 16.04 1.72 0.33
CA GLN A 28 16.86 2.45 -0.63
C GLN A 28 16.10 2.80 -1.93
N ALA A 29 14.89 2.28 -2.17
CA ALA A 29 14.06 2.74 -3.27
C ALA A 29 13.66 4.19 -2.98
N ASP A 30 14.08 5.11 -3.84
CA ASP A 30 14.04 6.55 -3.56
C ASP A 30 12.63 7.08 -3.29
N LEU A 31 11.58 6.46 -3.87
CA LEU A 31 10.20 6.93 -3.77
C LEU A 31 9.15 5.80 -3.90
N VAL A 32 8.08 5.90 -3.13
CA VAL A 32 6.81 5.18 -3.29
C VAL A 32 5.69 6.16 -3.66
N ARG A 33 4.72 5.69 -4.45
CA ARG A 33 3.50 6.45 -4.78
C ARG A 33 2.32 5.95 -3.95
N ILE A 34 1.62 6.86 -3.30
CA ILE A 34 0.44 6.59 -2.46
C ILE A 34 -0.71 6.12 -3.36
N GLY A 35 -1.13 4.87 -3.17
CA GLY A 35 -2.23 4.26 -3.92
C GLY A 35 -3.62 4.54 -3.33
N PRO A 36 -4.68 4.09 -4.02
CA PRO A 36 -6.04 4.18 -3.53
C PRO A 36 -6.21 3.50 -2.18
N GLY A 37 -7.04 4.08 -1.31
CA GLY A 37 -7.37 3.48 -0.01
C GLY A 37 -6.24 3.47 1.01
N PHE A 38 -5.15 4.22 0.78
CA PHE A 38 -4.05 4.33 1.73
C PHE A 38 -4.57 4.77 3.13
N PRO A 39 -4.22 4.04 4.20
CA PRO A 39 -4.79 4.26 5.52
C PRO A 39 -4.34 5.59 6.11
N ALA A 40 -5.20 6.21 6.92
CA ALA A 40 -4.85 7.42 7.65
C ALA A 40 -3.81 7.11 8.75
N GLY A 41 -2.77 7.93 8.83
CA GLY A 41 -1.65 7.80 9.76
C GLY A 41 -1.24 9.13 10.37
N LYS A 42 -0.36 9.12 11.37
CA LYS A 42 0.27 10.36 11.83
C LYS A 42 1.47 10.67 10.94
N VAL A 43 1.70 11.95 10.69
CA VAL A 43 2.80 12.43 9.84
C VAL A 43 3.58 13.51 10.56
N TYR A 44 4.88 13.59 10.30
CA TYR A 44 5.67 14.75 10.66
C TYR A 44 5.59 15.79 9.55
N ILE A 45 5.43 17.06 9.94
CA ILE A 45 5.52 18.19 9.03
C ILE A 45 6.59 19.14 9.53
N LEU A 46 7.40 19.66 8.60
CA LEU A 46 8.40 20.65 8.94
C LEU A 46 7.73 22.01 9.09
N LYS A 47 7.74 22.56 10.31
CA LYS A 47 7.18 23.88 10.64
C LYS A 47 8.27 24.70 11.32
N ASN A 48 8.63 25.83 10.72
CA ASN A 48 9.65 26.75 11.27
C ASN A 48 10.98 26.06 11.61
N GLY A 49 11.41 25.10 10.78
CA GLY A 49 12.64 24.33 11.01
C GLY A 49 12.52 23.16 11.98
N GLU A 50 11.35 22.96 12.59
CA GLU A 50 11.12 21.85 13.53
C GLU A 50 10.17 20.81 12.95
N TRP A 51 10.47 19.54 13.21
CA TRP A 51 9.58 18.43 12.85
C TRP A 51 8.47 18.29 13.89
N VAL A 52 7.24 18.63 13.49
CA VAL A 52 6.07 18.56 14.37
C VAL A 52 5.19 17.39 13.96
N LEU A 53 4.91 16.48 14.90
CA LEU A 53 4.00 15.35 14.66
C LEU A 53 2.55 15.83 14.62
N SER A 54 1.77 15.33 13.66
CA SER A 54 0.34 15.63 13.59
C SER A 54 -0.40 15.13 14.83
N LYS A 55 -1.26 15.99 15.41
CA LYS A 55 -2.11 15.61 16.56
C LYS A 55 -3.10 14.50 16.18
N ASN A 56 -3.74 14.67 15.03
CA ASN A 56 -4.71 13.74 14.46
C ASN A 56 -4.05 12.88 13.36
N LYS A 57 -4.69 11.75 13.04
CA LYS A 57 -4.37 10.99 11.83
C LYS A 57 -4.76 11.82 10.60
N VAL A 58 -3.91 11.83 9.59
CA VAL A 58 -4.09 12.51 8.32
C VAL A 58 -4.23 11.46 7.24
N LYS A 59 -5.14 11.69 6.29
CA LYS A 59 -5.25 10.89 5.08
C LYS A 59 -4.34 11.51 4.01
N LEU A 60 -3.35 10.76 3.55
CA LEU A 60 -2.54 11.19 2.42
C LEU A 60 -3.35 11.06 1.13
N PRO A 61 -3.32 12.06 0.23
CA PRO A 61 -4.04 11.96 -1.03
C PRO A 61 -3.46 10.88 -1.93
N GLU A 62 -4.33 10.24 -2.72
CA GLU A 62 -3.90 9.33 -3.77
C GLU A 62 -3.01 10.05 -4.78
N GLY A 63 -1.98 9.37 -5.27
CA GLY A 63 -1.03 9.89 -6.25
C GLY A 63 0.12 10.70 -5.67
N TRP A 64 0.11 11.00 -4.37
CA TRP A 64 1.26 11.60 -3.69
C TRP A 64 2.46 10.67 -3.67
N TYR A 65 3.66 11.22 -3.47
CA TYR A 65 4.89 10.46 -3.35
C TYR A 65 5.47 10.60 -1.94
N ALA A 66 6.06 9.53 -1.42
CA ALA A 66 6.78 9.49 -0.16
C ALA A 66 8.09 8.72 -0.35
N GLY A 67 9.14 9.08 0.36
CA GLY A 67 10.44 8.43 0.24
C GLY A 67 11.38 8.84 1.36
N GLY A 68 12.50 8.14 1.48
CA GLY A 68 13.58 8.56 2.35
C GLY A 68 14.21 9.86 1.81
N ILE A 69 14.65 10.74 2.71
CA ILE A 69 15.57 11.81 2.31
C ILE A 69 16.91 11.13 2.01
N PRO A 70 17.58 11.44 0.87
CA PRO A 70 18.88 10.87 0.54
C PRO A 70 19.85 11.01 1.72
N LYS A 71 20.56 9.92 2.04
CA LYS A 71 21.73 10.01 2.92
C LYS A 71 22.87 10.54 2.06
N GLU A 72 23.47 11.65 2.47
CA GLU A 72 24.70 12.17 1.88
C GLU A 72 25.81 11.10 1.81
#